data_AF-A0A139QVU3-F1
#
_entry.id   AF-A0A139QVU3-F1
#
_cell.length_a   1.000
_cell.length_b   1.000
_cell.length_c   1.000
_cell.angle_alpha   90.00
_cell.angle_beta   90.00
_cell.angle_gamma   90.00
#
_symmetry.space_group_name_H-M   'P 1'
#
loop_
_entity.id
_entity.type
_entity.pdbx_description
1 polymer ?
#
loop_
_entity_poly.entity_id
_entity_poly.type
_entity_poly.pdbx_seq_one_letter_code
_entity_poly.pdbx_strand_id
1 'polypeptide(L)'
;MSKYLMNREVGFGRKVLQILEDLNIRWEHMPTGIDDMSVIVRERELTPIKEQEIISYLTRELGVDEVDIEHNLSIIMIVGEDMKNHIGVTATATKALSDKHINLEMISQGSSEVSVMFVTQTEQEKQAVRALYNAFFTEEQN
;
A
#
# COMPACT_ATOMS: atom_id res chain seq x y z
N MET A 1 -8.33 -7.12 -3.28
CA MET A 1 -9.32 -7.84 -4.11
C MET A 1 -8.64 -9.05 -4.75
N SER A 2 -9.33 -10.17 -4.94
CA SER A 2 -8.77 -11.41 -5.50
C SER A 2 -9.61 -11.95 -6.66
N LYS A 3 -8.95 -12.47 -7.69
CA LYS A 3 -9.56 -13.12 -8.85
C LYS A 3 -8.62 -14.20 -9.39
N TYR A 4 -9.10 -15.44 -9.50
CA TYR A 4 -8.28 -16.53 -10.03
C TYR A 4 -7.79 -16.25 -11.46
N LEU A 5 -6.47 -16.34 -11.66
CA LEU A 5 -5.77 -16.03 -12.91
C LEU A 5 -6.03 -14.60 -13.41
N MET A 6 -6.15 -13.64 -12.49
CA MET A 6 -6.37 -12.22 -12.79
C MET A 6 -5.37 -11.70 -13.84
N ASN A 7 -4.10 -12.05 -13.71
CA ASN A 7 -3.04 -11.59 -14.61
C ASN A 7 -3.17 -12.05 -16.08
N ARG A 8 -4.04 -13.02 -16.38
CA ARG A 8 -4.34 -13.46 -17.75
C ARG A 8 -5.39 -12.59 -18.44
N GLU A 9 -6.18 -11.86 -17.67
CA GLU A 9 -7.19 -10.96 -18.22
C GLU A 9 -6.54 -9.63 -18.65
N VAL A 10 -6.39 -9.45 -19.97
CA VAL A 10 -5.83 -8.23 -20.53
C VAL A 10 -6.69 -7.03 -20.14
N GLY A 11 -6.05 -6.07 -19.46
CA GLY A 11 -6.66 -4.81 -19.07
C GLY A 11 -7.45 -4.84 -17.77
N PHE A 12 -7.36 -5.91 -16.96
CA PHE A 12 -8.02 -5.97 -15.64
C PHE A 12 -7.71 -4.73 -14.79
N GLY A 13 -6.43 -4.43 -14.56
CA GLY A 13 -6.02 -3.25 -13.78
C GLY A 13 -6.54 -1.92 -14.36
N ARG A 14 -6.56 -1.78 -15.70
CA ARG A 14 -7.17 -0.60 -16.35
C ARG A 14 -8.65 -0.48 -16.03
N LYS A 15 -9.41 -1.59 -16.05
CA LYS A 15 -10.84 -1.58 -15.72
C LYS A 15 -11.08 -1.23 -14.25
N VAL A 16 -10.24 -1.71 -13.34
CA VAL A 16 -10.27 -1.31 -11.93
C VAL A 16 -10.00 0.19 -11.77
N LEU A 17 -9.02 0.74 -12.48
CA LEU A 17 -8.74 2.18 -12.44
C LEU A 17 -9.85 3.01 -13.11
N GLN A 18 -10.57 2.44 -14.09
CA GLN A 18 -11.70 3.10 -14.75
C GLN A 18 -12.82 3.42 -13.77
N ILE A 19 -13.21 2.48 -12.91
CA ILE A 19 -14.29 2.76 -11.93
C ILE A 19 -13.87 3.83 -10.93
N LEU A 20 -12.59 3.91 -10.56
CA LEU A 20 -12.08 5.01 -9.72
C LEU A 20 -12.15 6.35 -10.45
N GLU A 21 -11.79 6.39 -11.74
CA GLU A 21 -11.95 7.58 -12.59
C GLU A 21 -13.42 8.01 -12.70
N ASP A 22 -14.33 7.09 -12.99
CA ASP A 22 -15.77 7.35 -13.16
C ASP A 22 -16.40 7.91 -11.86
N LEU A 23 -15.90 7.48 -10.71
CA LEU A 23 -16.30 7.98 -9.39
C LEU A 23 -15.51 9.21 -8.93
N ASN A 24 -14.61 9.74 -9.76
CA ASN A 24 -13.70 10.84 -9.45
C ASN A 24 -12.93 10.60 -8.14
N ILE A 25 -12.32 9.42 -8.02
CA ILE A 25 -11.50 8.96 -6.90
C ILE A 25 -10.04 8.97 -7.34
N ARG A 26 -9.22 9.70 -6.58
CA ARG A 26 -7.76 9.64 -6.71
C ARG A 26 -7.22 8.47 -5.90
N TRP A 27 -6.19 7.82 -6.43
CA TRP A 27 -5.48 6.74 -5.78
C TRP A 27 -4.00 7.07 -5.61
N GLU A 28 -3.34 6.43 -4.65
CA GLU A 28 -1.93 6.67 -4.31
C GLU A 28 -1.04 5.54 -4.81
N HIS A 29 -1.36 4.28 -4.48
CA HIS A 29 -0.53 3.11 -4.76
C HIS A 29 -1.39 1.91 -5.19
N MET A 30 -0.80 1.01 -5.97
CA MET A 30 -1.51 -0.13 -6.53
C MET A 30 -0.56 -1.33 -6.69
N PRO A 31 -0.35 -2.14 -5.65
CA PRO A 31 0.39 -3.39 -5.79
C PRO A 31 -0.49 -4.46 -6.46
N THR A 32 0.16 -5.35 -7.19
CA THR A 32 -0.52 -6.45 -7.90
C THR A 32 0.25 -7.74 -7.72
N GLY A 33 -0.46 -8.83 -7.47
CA GLY A 33 0.03 -10.19 -7.56
C GLY A 33 -0.40 -10.89 -8.85
N ILE A 34 -0.37 -12.22 -8.82
CA ILE A 34 -0.84 -13.07 -9.93
C ILE A 34 -2.38 -13.10 -9.95
N ASP A 35 -2.99 -13.22 -8.77
CA ASP A 35 -4.42 -13.43 -8.55
C ASP A 35 -5.04 -12.31 -7.69
N ASP A 36 -4.28 -11.29 -7.34
CA ASP A 36 -4.73 -10.24 -6.42
C ASP A 36 -4.28 -8.84 -6.86
N MET A 37 -5.06 -7.85 -6.45
CA MET A 37 -4.79 -6.45 -6.67
C MET A 37 -5.30 -5.64 -5.48
N SER A 38 -4.50 -4.69 -5.02
CA SER A 38 -4.92 -3.71 -4.04
C SER A 38 -4.79 -2.32 -4.61
N VAL A 39 -5.64 -1.40 -4.17
CA VAL A 39 -5.54 0.02 -4.50
C VAL A 39 -5.64 0.81 -3.21
N ILE A 40 -4.62 1.61 -2.94
CA ILE A 40 -4.62 2.53 -1.81
C ILE A 40 -5.23 3.84 -2.27
N VAL A 41 -6.28 4.25 -1.58
CA VAL A 41 -6.99 5.51 -1.77
C VAL A 41 -7.03 6.26 -0.45
N ARG A 42 -7.17 7.59 -0.51
CA ARG A 42 -7.36 8.36 0.71
C ARG A 42 -8.77 8.12 1.23
N GLU A 43 -8.90 7.88 2.52
CA GLU A 43 -10.19 7.54 3.15
C GLU A 43 -11.33 8.52 2.83
N ARG A 44 -11.05 9.83 2.78
CA ARG A 44 -12.05 10.84 2.39
C ARG A 44 -12.64 10.68 0.98
N GLU A 45 -11.97 9.94 0.11
CA GLU A 45 -12.45 9.65 -1.26
C GLU A 45 -13.46 8.50 -1.26
N LEU A 46 -13.46 7.64 -0.24
CA LEU A 46 -14.36 6.50 -0.06
C LEU A 46 -15.55 6.88 0.81
N THR A 47 -16.60 7.40 0.19
CA THR A 47 -17.90 7.50 0.86
C THR A 47 -18.60 6.14 0.83
N PRO A 48 -19.55 5.85 1.75
CA PRO A 48 -20.27 4.58 1.74
C PRO A 48 -20.95 4.26 0.41
N ILE A 49 -21.42 5.29 -0.31
CA ILE A 49 -22.01 5.14 -1.64
C ILE A 49 -20.95 4.72 -2.65
N LYS A 50 -19.79 5.37 -2.67
CA LYS A 50 -18.70 5.04 -3.58
C LYS A 50 -18.15 3.63 -3.33
N GLU A 51 -18.02 3.21 -2.08
CA GLU A 51 -17.63 1.84 -1.74
C GLU A 51 -18.60 0.80 -2.30
N GLN A 52 -19.90 1.03 -2.14
CA GLN A 52 -20.93 0.14 -2.69
C GLN A 52 -20.86 0.06 -4.21
N GLU A 53 -20.66 1.19 -4.90
CA GLU A 53 -20.50 1.23 -6.35
C GLU A 53 -19.24 0.48 -6.81
N ILE A 54 -18.10 0.66 -6.11
CA ILE A 54 -16.85 -0.07 -6.38
C ILE A 54 -17.08 -1.57 -6.23
N ILE A 55 -17.62 -2.02 -5.09
CA ILE A 55 -17.87 -3.44 -4.82
C ILE A 55 -18.82 -4.03 -5.88
N SER A 56 -19.90 -3.31 -6.21
CA SER A 56 -20.86 -3.72 -7.24
C SER A 56 -20.19 -3.88 -8.60
N TYR A 57 -19.39 -2.91 -9.04
CA TYR A 57 -18.67 -2.97 -10.31
C TYR A 57 -17.65 -4.12 -10.34
N LEU A 58 -16.82 -4.26 -9.31
CA LEU A 58 -15.79 -5.30 -9.25
C LEU A 58 -16.41 -6.70 -9.27
N THR A 59 -17.50 -6.92 -8.53
CA THR A 59 -18.16 -8.24 -8.46
C THR A 59 -18.98 -8.55 -9.71
N ARG A 60 -19.74 -7.58 -10.24
CA ARG A 60 -20.69 -7.84 -11.35
C ARG A 60 -20.06 -7.71 -12.73
N GLU A 61 -19.22 -6.69 -12.93
CA GLU A 61 -18.64 -6.39 -14.24
C GLU A 61 -17.28 -7.07 -14.43
N LEU A 62 -16.46 -7.15 -13.38
CA LEU A 62 -15.14 -7.76 -13.44
C LEU A 62 -15.09 -9.20 -12.94
N GLY A 63 -16.17 -9.69 -12.32
CA GLY A 63 -16.25 -11.05 -11.78
C GLY A 63 -15.12 -11.36 -10.80
N VAL A 64 -14.79 -10.41 -9.94
CA VAL A 64 -13.82 -10.58 -8.86
C VAL A 64 -14.39 -11.56 -7.83
N ASP A 65 -13.55 -12.46 -7.33
CA ASP A 65 -13.95 -13.53 -6.41
C ASP A 65 -14.18 -12.96 -4.99
N GLU A 66 -13.24 -12.13 -4.50
CA GLU A 66 -13.33 -11.46 -3.20
C GLU A 66 -12.93 -9.99 -3.27
N VAL A 67 -13.67 -9.13 -2.56
CA VAL A 67 -13.40 -7.70 -2.44
C VAL A 67 -13.50 -7.31 -0.97
N ASP A 68 -12.39 -6.84 -0.41
CA ASP A 68 -12.33 -6.26 0.92
C ASP A 68 -11.92 -4.79 0.82
N ILE A 69 -12.53 -3.96 1.66
CA ILE A 69 -12.17 -2.56 1.88
C ILE A 69 -11.74 -2.42 3.33
N GLU A 70 -10.51 -1.97 3.52
CA GLU A 70 -9.92 -1.77 4.83
C GLU A 70 -9.72 -0.27 5.09
N HIS A 71 -10.08 0.15 6.30
CA HIS A 71 -10.01 1.53 6.77
C HIS A 71 -8.95 1.68 7.87
N ASN A 72 -8.65 2.93 8.24
CA ASN A 72 -7.69 3.24 9.31
C ASN A 72 -6.28 2.73 9.03
N LEU A 73 -5.79 2.99 7.81
CA LEU A 73 -4.41 2.72 7.42
C LEU A 73 -3.59 4.02 7.38
N SER A 74 -2.34 3.93 7.83
CA SER A 74 -1.35 5.00 7.73
C SER A 74 -0.23 4.62 6.76
N ILE A 75 0.13 5.55 5.89
CA ILE A 75 1.24 5.43 4.95
C ILE A 75 2.47 6.11 5.55
N ILE A 76 3.57 5.37 5.66
CA ILE A 76 4.86 5.88 6.10
C ILE A 76 5.86 5.72 4.97
N MET A 77 6.50 6.82 4.58
CA MET A 77 7.49 6.83 3.52
C MET A 77 8.86 7.16 4.09
N ILE A 78 9.84 6.31 3.81
CA ILE A 78 11.26 6.65 3.97
C ILE A 78 11.75 7.17 2.63
N VAL A 79 12.42 8.33 2.64
CA VAL A 79 12.98 8.96 1.44
C VAL A 79 14.45 9.28 1.69
N GLY A 80 15.31 8.97 0.73
CA GLY A 80 16.72 9.33 0.78
C GLY A 80 17.37 9.25 -0.60
N GLU A 81 18.08 10.31 -0.99
CA GLU A 81 18.70 10.42 -2.32
C GLU A 81 19.73 9.33 -2.61
N ASP A 82 20.38 8.81 -1.56
CA ASP A 82 21.43 7.80 -1.66
C ASP A 82 20.95 6.38 -1.32
N MET A 83 19.64 6.18 -1.08
CA MET A 83 19.09 4.85 -0.74
C MET A 83 19.42 3.78 -1.79
N LYS A 84 19.42 4.14 -3.07
CA LYS A 84 19.80 3.26 -4.19
C LYS A 84 21.23 2.70 -4.10
N ASN A 85 22.13 3.39 -3.38
CA ASN A 85 23.52 2.99 -3.20
C ASN A 85 23.76 2.32 -1.84
N HIS A 86 22.77 2.36 -0.94
CA HIS A 86 22.84 1.79 0.40
C HIS A 86 21.96 0.53 0.49
N ILE A 87 22.57 -0.61 0.19
CA ILE A 87 21.93 -1.92 0.39
C ILE A 87 21.60 -2.08 1.88
N GLY A 88 20.36 -2.50 2.17
CA GLY A 88 19.92 -2.81 3.52
C GLY A 88 18.97 -1.80 4.15
N VAL A 89 18.67 -0.65 3.51
CA VAL A 89 17.72 0.33 4.07
C VAL A 89 16.36 -0.29 4.39
N THR A 90 15.78 -1.07 3.46
CA THR A 90 14.52 -1.79 3.71
C THR A 90 14.66 -2.85 4.81
N ALA A 91 15.80 -3.52 4.91
CA ALA A 91 16.06 -4.51 5.95
C ALA A 91 16.13 -3.86 7.34
N THR A 92 16.86 -2.74 7.48
CA THR A 92 16.92 -1.95 8.71
C THR A 92 15.54 -1.44 9.12
N ALA A 93 14.78 -0.90 8.17
CA ALA A 93 13.43 -0.38 8.42
C ALA A 93 12.47 -1.47 8.90
N THR A 94 12.38 -2.59 8.16
CA THR A 94 11.49 -3.71 8.51
C THR A 94 11.90 -4.38 9.83
N LYS A 95 13.20 -4.46 10.13
CA LYS A 95 13.69 -4.93 11.43
C LYS A 95 13.24 -4.04 12.57
N ALA A 96 13.40 -2.72 12.44
CA ALA A 96 12.98 -1.76 13.46
C ALA A 96 11.47 -1.81 13.75
N LEU A 97 10.65 -1.98 12.71
CA LEU A 97 9.20 -2.14 12.84
C LEU A 97 8.84 -3.48 13.53
N SER A 98 9.49 -4.57 13.11
CA SER A 98 9.28 -5.90 13.68
C SER A 98 9.66 -5.97 15.16
N ASP A 99 10.77 -5.35 15.58
CA ASP A 99 11.20 -5.30 16.98
C ASP A 99 10.22 -4.56 17.90
N LYS A 100 9.34 -3.73 17.31
CA LYS A 100 8.25 -3.03 18.01
C LYS A 100 6.89 -3.71 17.83
N HIS A 101 6.84 -4.90 17.23
CA HIS A 101 5.62 -5.68 16.97
C HIS A 101 4.60 -4.91 16.13
N ILE A 102 5.08 -4.14 15.15
CA ILE A 102 4.23 -3.40 14.22
C ILE A 102 3.94 -4.28 13.01
N ASN A 103 2.66 -4.43 12.67
CA ASN A 103 2.26 -5.18 11.48
C ASN A 103 2.46 -4.33 10.22
N LEU A 104 2.87 -4.97 9.13
CA LEU A 104 3.00 -4.34 7.83
C LEU A 104 1.88 -4.86 6.93
N GLU A 105 0.91 -4.01 6.63
CA GLU A 105 -0.19 -4.33 5.71
C GLU A 105 0.29 -4.31 4.26
N MET A 106 1.25 -3.45 3.96
CA MET A 106 1.86 -3.35 2.63
C MET A 106 3.27 -2.78 2.70
N ILE A 107 4.12 -3.28 1.80
CA ILE A 107 5.43 -2.70 1.49
C ILE A 107 5.46 -2.41 -0.01
N SER A 108 5.93 -1.24 -0.41
CA SER A 108 6.13 -0.90 -1.82
C SER A 108 7.40 -0.09 -2.02
N GLN A 109 8.26 -0.55 -2.91
CA GLN A 109 9.46 0.16 -3.34
C GLN A 109 9.42 0.30 -4.86
N GLY A 110 9.56 1.55 -5.32
CA GLY A 110 9.66 1.85 -6.75
C GLY A 110 11.05 1.57 -7.32
N SER A 111 11.14 1.56 -8.65
CA SER A 111 12.38 1.32 -9.41
C SER A 111 13.42 2.43 -9.27
N SER A 112 13.04 3.62 -8.79
CA SER A 112 13.98 4.70 -8.49
C SER A 112 14.78 4.44 -7.22
N GLU A 113 14.31 3.54 -6.34
CA GLU A 113 14.90 3.17 -5.06
C GLU A 113 15.24 4.34 -4.12
N VAL A 114 14.68 5.52 -4.40
CA VAL A 114 14.84 6.73 -3.56
C VAL A 114 13.87 6.74 -2.38
N SER A 115 12.89 5.84 -2.39
CA SER A 115 11.91 5.73 -1.33
C SER A 115 11.37 4.31 -1.17
N VAL A 116 11.01 3.98 0.06
CA VAL A 116 10.25 2.78 0.40
C VAL A 116 9.04 3.18 1.23
N MET A 117 7.89 2.64 0.82
CA MET A 117 6.61 2.81 1.50
C MET A 117 6.34 1.61 2.40
N PHE A 118 5.85 1.91 3.60
CA PHE A 118 5.22 0.98 4.52
C PHE A 118 3.81 1.44 4.80
N VAL A 119 2.88 0.49 4.91
CA VAL A 119 1.51 0.72 5.35
C VAL A 119 1.28 -0.06 6.63
N THR A 120 0.72 0.61 7.62
CA THR A 120 0.39 0.03 8.94
C THR A 120 -1.02 0.45 9.34
N GLN A 121 -1.59 -0.21 10.35
CA GLN A 121 -2.77 0.32 11.02
C GLN A 121 -2.47 1.72 11.62
N THR A 122 -3.43 2.64 11.54
CA THR A 122 -3.28 4.03 12.02
C THR A 122 -2.93 4.08 13.51
N GLU A 123 -3.44 3.14 14.30
CA GLU A 123 -3.11 3.05 15.73
C GLU A 123 -1.61 2.82 16.01
N GLN A 124 -0.89 2.18 15.07
CA GLN A 124 0.53 1.87 15.18
C GLN A 124 1.43 2.98 14.59
N GLU A 125 0.86 3.96 13.87
CA GLU A 125 1.61 4.96 13.10
C GLU A 125 2.68 5.68 13.94
N LYS A 126 2.30 6.20 15.12
CA LYS A 126 3.22 6.97 15.97
C LYS A 126 4.37 6.10 16.47
N GLN A 127 4.11 4.82 16.76
CA GLN A 127 5.14 3.89 17.19
C GLN A 127 6.07 3.53 16.02
N ALA A 128 5.51 3.34 14.83
CA ALA A 128 6.24 3.06 13.60
C ALA A 128 7.18 4.19 13.22
N VAL A 129 6.69 5.44 13.20
CA VAL A 129 7.53 6.61 12.92
C VAL A 129 8.68 6.72 13.93
N ARG A 130 8.42 6.50 15.23
CA ARG A 130 9.48 6.50 16.26
C ARG A 130 10.49 5.37 16.08
N ALA A 131 10.03 4.17 15.75
CA ALA A 131 10.89 3.02 15.52
C ALA A 131 11.85 3.27 14.35
N LEU A 132 11.31 3.75 13.24
CA LEU A 132 12.10 4.11 12.05
C LEU A 132 13.06 5.25 12.36
N TYR A 133 12.59 6.32 13.01
CA TYR A 133 13.46 7.44 13.37
C TYR A 133 14.65 6.96 14.21
N ASN A 134 14.40 6.10 15.20
CA ASN A 134 15.46 5.63 16.07
C ASN A 134 16.51 4.79 15.30
N ALA A 135 16.05 3.95 14.37
CA ALA A 135 16.92 3.08 13.58
C ALA A 135 17.84 3.84 12.61
N PHE A 136 17.42 5.02 12.12
CA PHE A 136 18.22 5.79 11.15
C PHE A 136 18.93 7.01 11.76
N PHE A 137 18.50 7.51 12.92
CA PHE A 137 19.00 8.79 13.46
C PHE A 137 19.47 8.75 14.91
N THR A 138 19.28 7.66 15.66
CA THR A 138 19.71 7.58 17.08
C THR A 138 20.75 6.52 17.38
N GLU A 139 21.12 5.66 16.42
CA GLU A 139 22.34 4.88 16.56
C GLU A 139 23.53 5.79 16.23
N GLU A 140 24.33 6.08 17.26
CA GLU A 140 25.56 6.86 17.17
C GLU A 140 26.43 6.37 16.03
N GLN A 141 26.98 7.37 15.33
CA GLN A 141 28.23 7.30 14.60
C GLN A 141 29.25 6.47 15.42
N ASN A 142 29.53 5.25 15.00
CA ASN A 142 30.79 4.58 15.27
C ASN A 142 31.62 4.57 13.98
#